data_AF-A0A352C4G1-F1
#
_entry.id   AF-A0A352C4G1-F1
#
_cell.length_a   1.000
_cell.length_b   1.000
_cell.length_c   1.000
_cell.angle_alpha   90.00
_cell.angle_beta   90.00
_cell.angle_gamma   90.00
#
_symmetry.space_group_name_H-M   'P 1'
#
loop_
_entity.id
_entity.type
_entity.pdbx_description
1 polymer ?
#
loop_
_entity_poly.entity_id
_entity_poly.type
_entity_poly.pdbx_seq_one_letter_code
_entity_poly.pdbx_strand_id
1 'polypeptide(L)'
;MKENIAVESLVNEKITPTPDMQREMDMDVLVAQAAKYITPVWPLETFIACNPLQGFEDELFDEAVQHSFQMYRMRQSQSKQELVNREMIKWSGAFLDMGQGTIEMPQREKGFYRNFCQLALFDFQLHAGQKNIKDFISTLPESAHEAILLCLRKLNVYPEQYHDFIVQNFSYLPGWAGYVKWLSLWSNAKHLKNKLPINLVQYIAVRLVLTTILWPDIQVEKKNNLKNHECALQIESIKKQEKLYRQTLIEQLKGEVNHIHQATQRPDVQMVFCIDVRSEPFRRKIESLGAYETLGFAGFFGLPVRIHDYSHKHSKDCCPVLLKPRFDIYTEVDASSKEKNLLDKRQDLLDSFMGAYHQLKYNYTTPFNLADAMGPWCGLGMLLKNFSPEFFQNMLDYFKKKMIPQIDEKLQVDTQNPQTGIPQKEQIAYADVVLRLMGLTEEFAKVVVFCGHQSTTNNNPYASALDCGACGGNHGGDNAKILAHILNQAFVRDALKERGIEIPEETLFLSAAHDTTTD
;
A
#
# COMPACT_ATOMS: atom_id res chain seq x y z
N MET A 1 -14.07 6.89 37.29
CA MET A 1 -14.71 8.05 37.95
C MET A 1 -13.71 8.69 38.91
N LYS A 2 -12.97 9.71 38.43
CA LYS A 2 -12.18 10.74 39.15
C LYS A 2 -10.98 11.24 38.31
N GLU A 3 -11.22 11.54 37.04
CA GLU A 3 -10.26 12.25 36.16
C GLU A 3 -10.99 13.17 35.16
N ASN A 4 -12.14 13.72 35.56
CA ASN A 4 -13.03 14.48 34.66
C ASN A 4 -13.28 15.95 35.08
N ILE A 5 -12.41 16.56 35.90
CA ILE A 5 -12.66 17.93 36.41
C ILE A 5 -11.61 18.96 35.96
N ALA A 6 -10.55 18.55 35.23
CA ALA A 6 -9.52 19.49 34.75
C ALA A 6 -9.58 19.82 33.25
N VAL A 7 -10.55 19.26 32.50
CA VAL A 7 -10.67 19.45 31.03
C VAL A 7 -11.80 20.41 30.64
N GLU A 8 -12.69 20.78 31.58
CA GLU A 8 -13.84 21.66 31.30
C GLU A 8 -13.52 23.17 31.34
N SER A 9 -12.30 23.59 31.67
CA SER A 9 -11.93 25.01 31.74
C SER A 9 -11.18 25.57 30.50
N LEU A 10 -10.97 24.78 29.46
CA LEU A 10 -10.28 25.22 28.22
C LEU A 10 -11.16 25.17 26.96
N VAL A 11 -12.45 24.87 27.09
CA VAL A 11 -13.39 24.83 25.96
C VAL A 11 -14.44 25.93 26.14
N ASN A 12 -14.08 27.18 25.82
CA ASN A 12 -15.05 28.22 25.38
C ASN A 12 -14.41 29.58 25.02
N GLU A 13 -13.25 29.58 24.36
CA GLU A 13 -12.94 30.70 23.46
C GLU A 13 -13.25 30.24 22.03
N LYS A 14 -14.43 30.63 21.52
CA LYS A 14 -14.70 30.61 20.08
C LYS A 14 -13.75 31.61 19.44
N ILE A 15 -12.55 31.15 19.09
CA ILE A 15 -11.60 31.92 18.28
C ILE A 15 -12.24 32.08 16.90
N THR A 16 -12.82 33.25 16.64
CA THR A 16 -13.25 33.63 15.30
C THR A 16 -11.99 33.71 14.42
N PRO A 17 -11.90 32.94 13.33
CA PRO A 17 -10.72 32.96 12.47
C PRO A 17 -10.47 34.36 11.92
N THR A 18 -9.21 34.78 11.85
CA THR A 18 -8.85 36.03 11.19
C THR A 18 -9.19 35.95 9.70
N PRO A 19 -9.34 37.08 8.98
CA PRO A 19 -9.62 37.06 7.54
C PRO A 19 -8.60 36.25 6.73
N ASP A 20 -7.33 36.23 7.14
CA ASP A 20 -6.30 35.46 6.47
C ASP A 20 -6.42 33.96 6.80
N MET A 21 -6.68 33.59 8.07
CA MET A 21 -7.00 32.21 8.44
C MET A 21 -8.24 31.68 7.69
N GLN A 22 -9.26 32.52 7.52
CA GLN A 22 -10.46 32.15 6.76
C GLN A 22 -10.13 31.87 5.29
N ARG A 23 -9.31 32.72 4.65
CA ARG A 23 -8.88 32.48 3.25
C ARG A 23 -8.06 31.21 3.10
N GLU A 24 -7.19 30.90 4.07
CA GLU A 24 -6.42 29.65 4.07
C GLU A 24 -7.36 28.44 4.20
N MET A 25 -8.31 28.49 5.15
CA MET A 25 -9.33 27.44 5.31
C MET A 25 -10.18 27.25 4.05
N ASP A 26 -10.61 28.34 3.40
CA ASP A 26 -11.40 28.28 2.17
C ASP A 26 -10.61 27.61 1.03
N MET A 27 -9.31 27.90 0.95
CA MET A 27 -8.41 27.30 -0.04
C MET A 27 -8.09 25.83 0.27
N ASP A 28 -7.94 25.44 1.55
CA ASP A 28 -7.82 24.04 1.96
C ASP A 28 -9.06 23.25 1.52
N VAL A 29 -10.26 23.79 1.77
CA VAL A 29 -11.52 23.19 1.36
C VAL A 29 -11.59 23.05 -0.17
N LEU A 30 -11.22 24.09 -0.90
CA LEU A 30 -11.20 24.07 -2.36
C LEU A 30 -10.26 23.00 -2.92
N VAL A 31 -9.03 22.92 -2.38
CA VAL A 31 -8.04 21.92 -2.78
C VAL A 31 -8.52 20.51 -2.43
N ALA A 32 -9.11 20.31 -1.25
CA ALA A 32 -9.66 19.02 -0.83
C ALA A 32 -10.84 18.58 -1.73
N GLN A 33 -11.72 19.50 -2.12
CA GLN A 33 -12.80 19.23 -3.07
C GLN A 33 -12.27 18.84 -4.45
N ALA A 34 -11.31 19.60 -4.98
CA ALA A 34 -10.70 19.30 -6.27
C ALA A 34 -9.95 17.95 -6.26
N ALA A 35 -9.33 17.59 -5.13
CA ALA A 35 -8.62 16.34 -4.98
C ALA A 35 -9.53 15.10 -4.84
N LYS A 36 -10.86 15.25 -4.72
CA LYS A 36 -11.78 14.10 -4.63
C LYS A 36 -11.65 13.15 -5.81
N TYR A 37 -11.51 13.71 -7.02
CA TYR A 37 -11.40 12.99 -8.30
C TYR A 37 -10.01 12.38 -8.57
N ILE A 38 -9.07 12.53 -7.64
CA ILE A 38 -7.72 11.97 -7.75
C ILE A 38 -7.63 10.73 -6.87
N THR A 39 -7.41 9.58 -7.48
CA THR A 39 -7.16 8.34 -6.74
C THR A 39 -5.83 8.45 -5.97
N PRO A 40 -5.79 8.14 -4.65
CA PRO A 40 -4.54 8.00 -3.94
C PRO A 40 -3.73 6.83 -4.52
N VAL A 41 -2.42 6.98 -4.60
CA VAL A 41 -1.52 5.99 -5.19
C VAL A 41 -0.46 5.61 -4.16
N TRP A 42 -0.28 4.31 -3.95
CA TRP A 42 0.69 3.76 -2.99
C TRP A 42 2.08 3.64 -3.63
N PRO A 43 3.16 3.57 -2.82
CA PRO A 43 4.49 3.28 -3.33
C PRO A 43 4.52 1.91 -4.01
N LEU A 44 5.33 1.77 -5.06
CA LEU A 44 5.44 0.54 -5.87
C LEU A 44 5.92 -0.69 -5.08
N GLU A 45 6.52 -0.50 -3.90
CA GLU A 45 6.89 -1.60 -3.00
C GLU A 45 5.68 -2.47 -2.63
N THR A 46 4.51 -1.84 -2.49
CA THR A 46 3.22 -2.51 -2.21
C THR A 46 2.28 -2.29 -3.38
N PHE A 47 2.12 -3.31 -4.24
CA PHE A 47 1.23 -3.20 -5.39
C PHE A 47 -0.22 -3.34 -4.93
N ILE A 48 -0.97 -2.24 -4.99
CA ILE A 48 -2.33 -2.17 -4.45
C ILE A 48 -3.27 -1.69 -5.55
N ALA A 49 -4.31 -2.48 -5.80
CA ALA A 49 -5.35 -2.09 -6.74
C ALA A 49 -6.05 -0.83 -6.21
N CYS A 50 -6.06 0.21 -7.03
CA CYS A 50 -6.73 1.47 -6.74
C CYS A 50 -7.90 1.64 -7.70
N ASN A 51 -9.04 2.18 -7.24
CA ASN A 51 -10.17 2.46 -8.12
C ASN A 51 -9.82 3.63 -9.06
N PRO A 52 -9.68 3.42 -10.38
CA PRO A 52 -9.36 4.50 -11.32
C PRO A 52 -10.51 5.49 -11.52
N LEU A 53 -11.72 5.15 -11.06
CA LEU A 53 -12.91 6.00 -11.08
C LEU A 53 -13.22 6.59 -9.70
N GLN A 54 -12.22 6.66 -8.81
CA GLN A 54 -12.43 7.24 -7.49
C GLN A 54 -12.85 8.71 -7.59
N GLY A 55 -13.87 9.08 -6.83
CA GLY A 55 -14.53 10.38 -6.88
C GLY A 55 -15.74 10.44 -7.84
N PHE A 56 -16.03 9.35 -8.57
CA PHE A 56 -17.20 9.22 -9.45
C PHE A 56 -18.13 8.08 -9.00
N GLU A 57 -18.02 7.61 -7.76
CA GLU A 57 -18.80 6.46 -7.24
C GLU A 57 -20.31 6.75 -7.16
N ASP A 58 -20.70 8.02 -7.11
CA ASP A 58 -22.09 8.45 -7.08
C ASP A 58 -22.74 8.47 -8.48
N GLU A 59 -21.96 8.23 -9.54
CA GLU A 59 -22.42 8.24 -10.93
C GLU A 59 -22.63 6.81 -11.48
N LEU A 60 -23.42 6.68 -12.55
CA LEU A 60 -23.50 5.42 -13.28
C LEU A 60 -22.15 5.11 -13.94
N PHE A 61 -21.76 3.84 -14.02
CA PHE A 61 -20.46 3.41 -14.58
C PHE A 61 -20.14 4.06 -15.94
N ASP A 62 -21.11 4.11 -16.85
CA ASP A 62 -20.93 4.72 -18.17
C ASP A 62 -20.60 6.22 -18.11
N GLU A 63 -21.26 6.93 -17.19
CA GLU A 63 -21.06 8.38 -16.98
C GLU A 63 -19.71 8.63 -16.30
N ALA A 64 -19.41 7.86 -15.25
CA ALA A 64 -18.14 7.91 -14.54
C ALA A 64 -16.95 7.68 -15.48
N VAL A 65 -17.02 6.68 -16.36
CA VAL A 65 -15.97 6.39 -17.35
C VAL A 65 -15.84 7.54 -18.36
N GLN A 66 -16.95 8.10 -18.84
CA GLN A 66 -16.90 9.24 -19.76
C GLN A 66 -16.30 10.49 -19.12
N HIS A 67 -16.71 10.83 -17.90
CA HIS A 67 -16.18 11.97 -17.16
C HIS A 67 -14.69 11.80 -16.83
N SER A 68 -14.30 10.63 -16.29
CA SER A 68 -12.90 10.30 -16.00
C SER A 68 -12.04 10.36 -17.27
N PHE A 69 -12.53 9.83 -18.39
CA PHE A 69 -11.81 9.88 -19.66
C PHE A 69 -11.58 11.31 -20.17
N GLN A 70 -12.61 12.16 -20.10
CA GLN A 70 -12.49 13.59 -20.45
C GLN A 70 -11.47 14.29 -19.56
N MET A 71 -11.42 13.91 -18.28
CA MET A 71 -10.46 14.45 -17.31
C MET A 71 -9.02 14.02 -17.60
N TYR A 72 -8.74 12.78 -18.04
CA TYR A 72 -7.36 12.27 -18.14
C TYR A 72 -6.77 12.24 -19.57
N ARG A 73 -7.55 11.92 -20.63
CA ARG A 73 -6.98 11.60 -21.97
C ARG A 73 -6.86 12.80 -22.91
N MET A 74 -7.73 13.81 -22.79
CA MET A 74 -7.70 15.02 -23.64
C MET A 74 -6.46 15.91 -23.39
N ARG A 75 -5.69 15.59 -22.36
CA ARG A 75 -4.71 16.48 -21.73
C ARG A 75 -3.26 16.08 -21.98
N GLN A 76 -2.95 15.38 -23.08
CA GLN A 76 -1.57 14.98 -23.42
C GLN A 76 -0.99 15.72 -24.64
N SER A 77 -1.71 16.70 -25.21
CA SER A 77 -1.41 17.22 -26.56
C SER A 77 -0.69 18.57 -26.60
N GLN A 78 -0.23 19.14 -25.47
CA GLN A 78 0.36 20.49 -25.45
C GLN A 78 1.82 20.50 -24.99
N SER A 79 2.72 20.98 -25.87
CA SER A 79 4.17 21.02 -25.60
C SER A 79 4.55 21.81 -24.34
N LYS A 80 3.84 22.90 -24.02
CA LYS A 80 4.07 23.69 -22.79
C LYS A 80 3.65 22.93 -21.53
N GLN A 81 2.60 22.12 -21.61
CA GLN A 81 2.19 21.27 -20.49
C GLN A 81 3.27 20.24 -20.15
N GLU A 82 3.90 19.64 -21.16
CA GLU A 82 5.00 18.69 -20.96
C GLU A 82 6.19 19.33 -20.24
N LEU A 83 6.49 20.60 -20.53
CA LEU A 83 7.53 21.35 -19.81
C LEU A 83 7.18 21.51 -18.32
N VAL A 84 5.95 21.94 -18.00
CA VAL A 84 5.48 22.04 -16.60
C VAL A 84 5.52 20.67 -15.93
N ASN A 85 5.07 19.62 -16.61
CA ASN A 85 5.07 18.25 -16.09
C ASN A 85 6.48 17.76 -15.82
N ARG A 86 7.44 18.01 -16.72
CA ARG A 86 8.84 17.63 -16.54
C ARG A 86 9.46 18.28 -15.31
N GLU A 87 9.23 19.59 -15.12
CA GLU A 87 9.72 20.29 -13.93
C GLU A 87 9.04 19.77 -12.66
N MET A 88 7.72 19.54 -12.69
CA MET A 88 7.01 18.93 -11.56
C MET A 88 7.54 17.54 -11.20
N ILE A 89 7.82 16.69 -12.19
CA ILE A 89 8.41 15.35 -11.99
C ILE A 89 9.80 15.48 -11.35
N LYS A 90 10.64 16.39 -11.84
CA LYS A 90 11.98 16.65 -11.29
C LYS A 90 11.92 17.04 -9.81
N TRP A 91 11.11 18.05 -9.48
CA TRP A 91 10.99 18.54 -8.11
C TRP A 91 10.31 17.53 -7.17
N SER A 92 9.26 16.85 -7.66
CA SER A 92 8.59 15.80 -6.88
C SER A 92 9.53 14.63 -6.62
N GLY A 93 10.26 14.15 -7.63
CA GLY A 93 11.20 13.04 -7.50
C GLY A 93 12.35 13.34 -6.53
N ALA A 94 12.90 14.55 -6.56
CA ALA A 94 13.96 14.95 -5.64
C ALA A 94 13.46 15.16 -4.20
N PHE A 95 12.26 15.72 -4.00
CA PHE A 95 11.71 15.94 -2.67
C PHE A 95 11.21 14.65 -2.01
N LEU A 96 10.53 13.80 -2.79
CA LEU A 96 9.90 12.56 -2.34
C LEU A 96 10.86 11.37 -2.34
N ASP A 97 12.14 11.59 -2.61
CA ASP A 97 13.16 10.54 -2.54
C ASP A 97 13.25 9.96 -1.12
N MET A 98 13.12 8.64 -1.04
CA MET A 98 13.16 7.88 0.21
C MET A 98 14.55 7.27 0.48
N GLY A 99 15.60 7.93 0.00
CA GLY A 99 16.99 7.51 0.20
C GLY A 99 17.58 6.72 -0.97
N GLN A 100 17.05 6.88 -2.20
CA GLN A 100 17.70 6.37 -3.40
C GLN A 100 18.86 7.28 -3.83
N GLY A 101 18.71 8.59 -3.66
CA GLY A 101 19.75 9.57 -3.93
C GLY A 101 20.78 9.64 -2.79
N THR A 102 22.07 9.69 -3.15
CA THR A 102 23.14 9.95 -2.16
C THR A 102 23.07 11.38 -1.61
N ILE A 103 22.59 12.33 -2.41
CA ILE A 103 22.41 13.73 -2.01
C ILE A 103 20.92 13.96 -1.75
N GLU A 104 20.56 14.13 -0.49
CA GLU A 104 19.21 14.54 -0.13
C GLU A 104 18.97 16.01 -0.50
N MET A 105 17.70 16.34 -0.81
CA MET A 105 17.29 17.73 -0.99
C MET A 105 17.54 18.53 0.30
N PRO A 106 18.32 19.62 0.26
CA PRO A 106 18.66 20.38 1.47
C PRO A 106 17.43 21.09 2.02
N GLN A 107 17.27 21.15 3.34
CA GLN A 107 16.14 21.82 4.02
C GLN A 107 14.75 21.25 3.69
N ARG A 108 14.68 19.94 3.40
CA ARG A 108 13.43 19.22 3.07
C ARG A 108 12.38 19.32 4.19
N GLU A 109 12.82 19.49 5.44
CA GLU A 109 11.96 19.66 6.62
C GLU A 109 11.08 20.92 6.59
N LYS A 110 11.42 21.91 5.76
CA LYS A 110 10.64 23.17 5.63
C LYS A 110 9.38 23.04 4.78
N GLY A 111 9.18 21.89 4.14
CA GLY A 111 8.04 21.65 3.27
C GLY A 111 8.36 21.87 1.79
N PHE A 112 7.62 21.14 0.94
CA PHE A 112 7.83 21.11 -0.51
C PHE A 112 7.79 22.49 -1.16
N TYR A 113 6.79 23.32 -0.84
CA TYR A 113 6.64 24.64 -1.45
C TYR A 113 7.75 25.59 -1.03
N ARG A 114 8.05 25.67 0.27
CA ARG A 114 9.05 26.59 0.80
C ARG A 114 10.45 26.22 0.30
N ASN A 115 10.73 24.92 0.25
CA ASN A 115 11.98 24.41 -0.28
C ASN A 115 12.15 24.73 -1.77
N PHE A 116 11.11 24.49 -2.57
CA PHE A 116 11.08 24.86 -3.99
C PHE A 116 11.42 26.34 -4.19
N CYS A 117 10.79 27.26 -3.45
CA CYS A 117 11.04 28.70 -3.59
C CYS A 117 12.50 29.08 -3.34
N GLN A 118 13.18 28.41 -2.39
CA GLN A 118 14.57 28.68 -2.06
C GLN A 118 15.54 28.14 -3.11
N LEU A 119 15.29 26.94 -3.61
CA LEU A 119 16.19 26.25 -4.53
C LEU A 119 15.96 26.63 -6.00
N ALA A 120 14.73 26.97 -6.39
CA ALA A 120 14.37 27.33 -7.76
C ALA A 120 15.12 28.57 -8.28
N LEU A 121 15.61 29.44 -7.40
CA LEU A 121 16.46 30.60 -7.75
C LEU A 121 17.83 30.19 -8.34
N PHE A 122 18.28 28.98 -8.04
CA PHE A 122 19.55 28.40 -8.52
C PHE A 122 19.34 27.45 -9.71
N ASP A 123 18.10 27.20 -10.11
CA ASP A 123 17.76 26.28 -11.18
C ASP A 123 17.84 26.94 -12.57
N PHE A 124 19.02 26.89 -13.17
CA PHE A 124 19.24 27.46 -14.50
C PHE A 124 18.36 26.81 -15.58
N GLN A 125 17.95 25.55 -15.42
CA GLN A 125 17.06 24.90 -16.40
C GLN A 125 15.64 25.48 -16.35
N LEU A 126 15.19 25.93 -15.17
CA LEU A 126 13.89 26.56 -15.01
C LEU A 126 13.86 28.00 -15.56
N HIS A 127 14.82 28.84 -15.15
CA HIS A 127 14.76 30.27 -15.45
C HIS A 127 15.65 30.71 -16.64
N ALA A 128 16.55 29.86 -17.15
CA ALA A 128 17.46 30.15 -18.28
C ALA A 128 18.19 31.51 -18.19
N GLY A 129 18.62 31.88 -16.98
CA GLY A 129 19.22 33.19 -16.66
C GLY A 129 18.29 34.42 -16.70
N GLN A 130 17.00 34.28 -17.01
CA GLN A 130 16.08 35.42 -17.16
C GLN A 130 15.75 36.09 -15.81
N LYS A 131 15.97 37.40 -15.73
CA LYS A 131 15.83 38.18 -14.49
C LYS A 131 14.38 38.27 -13.99
N ASN A 132 13.43 38.48 -14.90
CA ASN A 132 11.99 38.55 -14.57
C ASN A 132 11.46 37.27 -13.88
N ILE A 133 11.94 36.08 -14.28
CA ILE A 133 11.55 34.81 -13.66
C ILE A 133 12.15 34.72 -12.25
N LYS A 134 13.42 35.08 -12.08
CA LYS A 134 14.08 35.11 -10.76
C LYS A 134 13.41 36.10 -9.82
N ASP A 135 13.11 37.30 -10.31
CA ASP A 135 12.41 38.33 -9.55
C ASP A 135 11.02 37.84 -9.11
N PHE A 136 10.29 37.15 -10.01
CA PHE A 136 9.01 36.52 -9.65
C PHE A 136 9.17 35.45 -8.56
N ILE A 137 10.13 34.53 -8.69
CA ILE A 137 10.37 33.49 -7.67
C ILE A 137 10.74 34.13 -6.32
N SER A 138 11.57 35.17 -6.33
CA SER A 138 12.01 35.86 -5.10
C SER A 138 10.90 36.64 -4.39
N THR A 139 9.82 36.98 -5.10
CA THR A 139 8.67 37.73 -4.57
C THR A 139 7.48 36.83 -4.21
N LEU A 140 7.64 35.52 -4.33
CA LEU A 140 6.60 34.56 -3.95
C LEU A 140 6.28 34.66 -2.45
N PRO A 141 4.99 34.58 -2.07
CA PRO A 141 4.60 34.57 -0.66
C PRO A 141 5.19 33.41 0.12
N GLU A 142 5.30 33.56 1.45
CA GLU A 142 5.75 32.46 2.31
C GLU A 142 4.69 31.36 2.44
N SER A 143 3.39 31.73 2.46
CA SER A 143 2.27 30.80 2.50
C SER A 143 1.99 30.21 1.11
N ALA A 144 1.84 28.88 1.06
CA ALA A 144 1.47 28.17 -0.16
C ALA A 144 0.06 28.58 -0.64
N HIS A 145 -0.86 28.86 0.28
CA HIS A 145 -2.23 29.31 -0.02
C HIS A 145 -2.23 30.65 -0.73
N GLU A 146 -1.43 31.61 -0.25
CA GLU A 146 -1.28 32.92 -0.90
C GLU A 146 -0.63 32.81 -2.27
N ALA A 147 0.35 31.91 -2.43
CA ALA A 147 1.01 31.66 -3.69
C ALA A 147 0.04 31.09 -4.75
N ILE A 148 -0.87 30.19 -4.36
CA ILE A 148 -1.93 29.68 -5.23
C ILE A 148 -2.79 30.85 -5.73
N LEU A 149 -3.29 31.69 -4.83
CA LEU A 149 -4.10 32.86 -5.19
C LEU A 149 -3.37 33.83 -6.13
N LEU A 150 -2.10 34.10 -5.85
CA LEU A 150 -1.25 34.95 -6.70
C LEU A 150 -1.11 34.37 -8.11
N CYS A 151 -0.82 33.07 -8.22
CA CYS A 151 -0.65 32.41 -9.51
C CYS A 151 -1.95 32.35 -10.31
N LEU A 152 -3.08 32.01 -9.67
CA LEU A 152 -4.39 31.99 -10.31
C LEU A 152 -4.75 33.37 -10.91
N ARG A 153 -4.51 34.45 -10.15
CA ARG A 153 -4.71 35.83 -10.65
C ARG A 153 -3.80 36.14 -11.83
N LYS A 154 -2.51 35.77 -11.74
CA LYS A 154 -1.52 36.05 -12.79
C LYS A 154 -1.78 35.25 -14.08
N LEU A 155 -2.41 34.09 -13.96
CA LEU A 155 -2.89 33.25 -15.06
C LEU A 155 -4.27 33.68 -15.60
N ASN A 156 -4.86 34.76 -15.07
CA ASN A 156 -6.21 35.24 -15.42
C ASN A 156 -7.32 34.19 -15.21
N VAL A 157 -7.19 33.34 -14.19
CA VAL A 157 -8.25 32.43 -13.76
C VAL A 157 -9.18 33.18 -12.83
N TYR A 158 -10.49 33.13 -13.08
CA TYR A 158 -11.49 33.78 -12.22
C TYR A 158 -11.95 32.87 -11.08
N PRO A 159 -12.44 33.41 -9.94
CA PRO A 159 -12.84 32.62 -8.76
C PRO A 159 -13.80 31.47 -9.06
N GLU A 160 -14.72 31.66 -10.01
CA GLU A 160 -15.71 30.65 -10.42
C GLU A 160 -15.05 29.44 -11.11
N GLN A 161 -13.83 29.62 -11.62
CA GLN A 161 -13.06 28.62 -12.36
C GLN A 161 -11.98 27.94 -11.51
N TYR A 162 -11.73 28.42 -10.28
CA TYR A 162 -10.61 27.92 -9.47
C TYR A 162 -10.69 26.41 -9.24
N HIS A 163 -11.87 25.90 -8.88
CA HIS A 163 -12.08 24.47 -8.65
C HIS A 163 -11.70 23.64 -9.88
N ASP A 164 -12.32 23.93 -11.03
CA ASP A 164 -12.12 23.17 -12.26
C ASP A 164 -10.66 23.27 -12.76
N PHE A 165 -10.02 24.43 -12.60
CA PHE A 165 -8.62 24.62 -12.97
C PHE A 165 -7.65 23.86 -12.06
N ILE A 166 -7.95 23.75 -10.76
CA ILE A 166 -7.16 22.94 -9.82
C ILE A 166 -7.35 21.44 -10.12
N VAL A 167 -8.59 20.99 -10.36
CA VAL A 167 -8.87 19.60 -10.79
C VAL A 167 -8.07 19.27 -12.06
N GLN A 168 -8.07 20.18 -13.04
CA GLN A 168 -7.29 20.05 -14.26
C GLN A 168 -5.79 19.89 -13.94
N ASN A 169 -5.26 20.74 -13.06
CA ASN A 169 -3.85 20.68 -12.69
C ASN A 169 -3.44 19.40 -11.98
N PHE A 170 -4.27 18.84 -11.09
CA PHE A 170 -3.99 17.53 -10.51
C PHE A 170 -4.01 16.40 -11.54
N SER A 171 -4.92 16.45 -12.52
CA SER A 171 -5.08 15.40 -13.53
C SER A 171 -3.90 15.24 -14.50
N TYR A 172 -3.04 16.25 -14.63
CA TYR A 172 -1.92 16.22 -15.57
C TYR A 172 -0.77 15.31 -15.11
N LEU A 173 -0.67 15.03 -13.81
CA LEU A 173 0.28 14.09 -13.20
C LEU A 173 -0.42 13.30 -12.07
N PRO A 174 -1.42 12.47 -12.40
CA PRO A 174 -2.31 11.89 -11.41
C PRO A 174 -1.58 10.90 -10.48
N GLY A 175 -0.51 10.25 -10.96
CA GLY A 175 0.35 9.41 -10.12
C GLY A 175 1.04 10.19 -8.99
N TRP A 176 1.63 11.35 -9.31
CA TRP A 176 2.30 12.19 -8.30
C TRP A 176 1.30 12.84 -7.34
N ALA A 177 0.21 13.41 -7.87
CA ALA A 177 -0.85 13.99 -7.05
C ALA A 177 -1.48 12.92 -6.13
N GLY A 178 -1.74 11.72 -6.67
CA GLY A 178 -2.25 10.58 -5.92
C GLY A 178 -1.28 10.10 -4.84
N TYR A 179 0.03 10.07 -5.11
CA TYR A 179 1.03 9.72 -4.11
C TYR A 179 1.12 10.75 -2.98
N VAL A 180 1.05 12.05 -3.30
CA VAL A 180 0.97 13.11 -2.27
C VAL A 180 -0.33 13.03 -1.47
N LYS A 181 -1.45 12.71 -2.13
CA LYS A 181 -2.74 12.46 -1.46
C LYS A 181 -2.63 11.29 -0.48
N TRP A 182 -2.00 10.19 -0.91
CA TRP A 182 -1.71 9.04 -0.05
C TRP A 182 -0.86 9.43 1.17
N LEU A 183 0.25 10.15 0.95
CA LEU A 183 1.11 10.64 2.04
C LEU A 183 0.34 11.49 3.04
N SER A 184 -0.53 12.38 2.55
CA SER A 184 -1.27 13.33 3.39
C SER A 184 -2.34 12.68 4.25
N LEU A 185 -3.01 11.64 3.74
CA LEU A 185 -4.24 11.10 4.34
C LEU A 185 -4.05 9.72 5.00
N TRP A 186 -3.16 8.88 4.45
CA TRP A 186 -3.01 7.47 4.87
C TRP A 186 -1.67 7.16 5.49
N SER A 187 -0.58 7.81 5.07
CA SER A 187 0.74 7.44 5.58
C SER A 187 0.80 7.57 7.09
N ASN A 188 1.17 6.48 7.77
CA ASN A 188 1.33 6.48 9.21
C ASN A 188 2.50 7.40 9.56
N ALA A 189 2.20 8.57 10.13
CA ALA A 189 3.17 9.58 10.55
C ALA A 189 4.24 9.07 11.56
N LYS A 190 4.10 7.83 12.07
CA LYS A 190 5.02 7.20 13.01
C LYS A 190 6.13 6.34 12.36
N HIS A 191 6.00 5.90 11.10
CA HIS A 191 6.88 4.86 10.54
C HIS A 191 7.59 5.21 9.22
N LEU A 192 7.22 6.30 8.54
CA LEU A 192 8.11 6.88 7.54
C LEU A 192 9.34 7.41 8.29
N LYS A 193 10.50 6.77 8.12
CA LYS A 193 11.77 7.14 8.77
C LYS A 193 12.08 8.64 8.67
N ASN A 194 11.56 9.31 7.65
CA ASN A 194 11.51 10.77 7.51
C ASN A 194 10.06 11.19 7.19
N LYS A 195 9.37 11.89 8.11
CA LYS A 195 8.09 12.54 7.82
C LYS A 195 8.32 13.58 6.73
N LEU A 196 7.97 13.27 5.48
CA LEU A 196 8.06 14.20 4.36
C LEU A 196 6.98 15.29 4.53
N PRO A 197 7.33 16.57 4.76
CA PRO A 197 6.35 17.61 5.04
C PRO A 197 5.72 18.15 3.75
N ILE A 198 4.92 17.33 3.08
CA ILE A 198 4.19 17.68 1.87
C ILE A 198 2.69 17.43 2.03
N ASN A 199 1.89 18.29 1.42
CA ASN A 199 0.46 18.09 1.27
C ASN A 199 0.01 18.55 -0.13
N LEU A 200 -1.27 18.32 -0.44
CA LEU A 200 -1.83 18.68 -1.75
C LEU A 200 -1.81 20.19 -2.03
N VAL A 201 -1.90 21.04 -1.00
CA VAL A 201 -1.80 22.51 -1.13
C VAL A 201 -0.40 22.91 -1.61
N GLN A 202 0.64 22.37 -0.99
CA GLN A 202 2.02 22.64 -1.40
C GLN A 202 2.31 22.09 -2.80
N TYR A 203 1.79 20.91 -3.11
CA TYR A 203 1.94 20.32 -4.44
C TYR A 203 1.32 21.20 -5.53
N ILE A 204 0.07 21.65 -5.33
CA ILE A 204 -0.60 22.51 -6.31
C ILE A 204 0.03 23.90 -6.38
N ALA A 205 0.51 24.45 -5.27
CA ALA A 205 1.21 25.74 -5.25
C ALA A 205 2.45 25.72 -6.15
N VAL A 206 3.33 24.72 -5.99
CA VAL A 206 4.53 24.56 -6.84
C VAL A 206 4.13 24.37 -8.30
N ARG A 207 3.10 23.56 -8.57
CA ARG A 207 2.61 23.35 -9.94
C ARG A 207 2.12 24.65 -10.60
N LEU A 208 1.36 25.47 -9.87
CA LEU A 208 0.83 26.73 -10.38
C LEU A 208 1.93 27.78 -10.57
N VAL A 209 2.96 27.80 -9.72
CA VAL A 209 4.14 28.64 -9.93
C VAL A 209 4.85 28.23 -11.23
N LEU A 210 5.11 26.94 -11.44
CA LEU A 210 5.72 26.44 -12.66
C LEU A 210 4.86 26.71 -13.90
N THR A 211 3.54 26.58 -13.80
CA THR A 211 2.59 26.92 -14.86
C THR A 211 2.67 28.40 -15.20
N THR A 212 2.74 29.28 -14.19
CA THR A 212 2.89 30.73 -14.38
C THR A 212 4.19 31.10 -15.10
N ILE A 213 5.26 30.34 -14.90
CA ILE A 213 6.56 30.59 -15.52
C ILE A 213 6.63 30.04 -16.95
N LEU A 214 6.20 28.79 -17.15
CA LEU A 214 6.44 28.03 -18.38
C LEU A 214 5.24 28.04 -19.34
N TRP A 215 4.06 28.35 -18.84
CA TRP A 215 2.80 28.37 -19.59
C TRP A 215 1.88 29.54 -19.16
N PRO A 216 2.34 30.80 -19.26
CA PRO A 216 1.60 31.97 -18.78
C PRO A 216 0.30 32.26 -19.56
N ASP A 217 0.19 31.74 -20.78
CA ASP A 217 -0.94 31.93 -21.70
C ASP A 217 -1.98 30.80 -21.63
N ILE A 218 -1.88 29.91 -20.64
CA ILE A 218 -2.88 28.87 -20.41
C ILE A 218 -4.28 29.47 -20.24
N GLN A 219 -5.26 28.86 -20.90
CA GLN A 219 -6.67 29.20 -20.75
C GLN A 219 -7.37 28.09 -20.00
N VAL A 220 -8.34 28.43 -19.15
CA VAL A 220 -9.22 27.43 -18.53
C VAL A 220 -10.00 26.75 -19.66
N GLU A 221 -9.82 25.44 -19.81
CA GLU A 221 -10.55 24.67 -20.80
C GLU A 221 -12.06 24.73 -20.48
N LYS A 222 -12.87 25.09 -21.47
CA LYS A 222 -14.33 25.00 -21.32
C LYS A 222 -14.71 23.53 -21.21
N LYS A 223 -15.63 23.20 -20.29
CA LYS A 223 -16.26 21.87 -20.22
C LYS A 223 -16.94 21.59 -21.57
N ASN A 224 -16.30 20.78 -22.40
CA ASN A 224 -16.90 20.31 -23.63
C ASN A 224 -17.75 19.08 -23.29
N ASN A 225 -19.08 19.24 -23.31
CA ASN A 225 -20.07 18.16 -23.20
C ASN A 225 -20.07 17.20 -24.41
N LEU A 226 -18.96 17.10 -25.13
CA LEU A 226 -18.83 16.19 -26.25
C LEU A 226 -18.78 14.76 -25.69
N LYS A 227 -19.90 14.04 -25.82
CA LYS A 227 -19.93 12.58 -25.66
C LYS A 227 -18.83 12.01 -26.54
N ASN A 228 -17.82 11.42 -25.92
CA ASN A 228 -16.72 10.85 -26.67
C ASN A 228 -17.20 9.54 -27.30
N HIS A 229 -17.39 9.55 -28.62
CA HIS A 229 -17.89 8.40 -29.37
C HIS A 229 -17.00 7.16 -29.21
N GLU A 230 -15.67 7.35 -29.12
CA GLU A 230 -14.72 6.25 -28.89
C GLU A 230 -14.96 5.59 -27.53
N CYS A 231 -15.14 6.40 -26.48
CA CYS A 231 -15.43 5.91 -25.13
C CYS A 231 -16.78 5.18 -25.07
N ALA A 232 -17.82 5.73 -25.70
CA ALA A 232 -19.13 5.10 -25.77
C ALA A 232 -19.07 3.72 -26.46
N LEU A 233 -18.35 3.61 -27.59
CA LEU A 233 -18.15 2.34 -28.29
C LEU A 233 -17.41 1.30 -27.44
N GLN A 234 -16.41 1.72 -26.66
CA GLN A 234 -15.70 0.82 -25.73
C GLN A 234 -16.62 0.29 -24.63
N ILE A 235 -17.44 1.16 -24.03
CA ILE A 235 -18.41 0.77 -22.99
C ILE A 235 -19.43 -0.24 -23.56
N GLU A 236 -19.97 0.02 -24.76
CA GLU A 236 -20.88 -0.92 -25.42
C GLU A 236 -20.24 -2.29 -25.67
N SER A 237 -18.96 -2.30 -26.09
CA SER A 237 -18.19 -3.53 -26.28
C SER A 237 -18.04 -4.32 -24.97
N ILE A 238 -17.67 -3.64 -23.87
CA ILE A 238 -17.53 -4.26 -22.55
C ILE A 238 -18.86 -4.88 -22.10
N LYS A 239 -19.97 -4.13 -22.19
CA LYS A 239 -21.31 -4.63 -21.82
C LYS A 239 -21.73 -5.84 -22.65
N LYS A 240 -21.40 -5.85 -23.95
CA LYS A 240 -21.67 -7.00 -24.82
C LYS A 240 -20.86 -8.23 -24.39
N GLN A 241 -19.58 -8.06 -24.08
CA GLN A 241 -18.71 -9.14 -23.59
C GLN A 241 -19.17 -9.67 -22.23
N GLU A 242 -19.51 -8.77 -21.29
CA GLU A 242 -20.06 -9.14 -19.99
C GLU A 242 -21.36 -9.93 -20.13
N LYS A 243 -22.28 -9.47 -20.98
CA LYS A 243 -23.55 -10.18 -21.24
C LYS A 243 -23.29 -11.58 -21.80
N LEU A 244 -22.36 -11.72 -22.74
CA LEU A 244 -21.98 -13.01 -23.31
C LEU A 244 -21.39 -13.94 -22.24
N TYR A 245 -20.41 -13.45 -21.48
CA TYR A 245 -19.79 -14.21 -20.38
C TYR A 245 -20.84 -14.66 -19.36
N ARG A 246 -21.73 -13.75 -18.94
CA ARG A 246 -22.82 -14.05 -18.00
C ARG A 246 -23.77 -15.11 -18.55
N GLN A 247 -24.13 -15.06 -19.83
CA GLN A 247 -24.98 -16.07 -20.45
C GLN A 247 -24.30 -17.45 -20.42
N THR A 248 -23.05 -17.52 -20.87
CA THR A 248 -22.25 -18.76 -20.85
C THR A 248 -22.12 -19.32 -19.43
N LEU A 249 -21.79 -18.47 -18.45
CA LEU A 249 -21.65 -18.88 -17.06
C LEU A 249 -22.96 -19.41 -16.47
N ILE A 250 -24.08 -18.73 -16.74
CA ILE A 250 -25.40 -19.19 -16.28
C ILE A 250 -25.75 -20.55 -16.89
N GLU A 251 -25.45 -20.77 -18.17
CA GLU A 251 -25.68 -22.06 -18.83
C GLU A 251 -24.84 -23.18 -18.20
N GLN A 252 -23.57 -22.92 -17.88
CA GLN A 252 -22.70 -23.86 -17.17
C GLN A 252 -23.23 -24.16 -15.76
N LEU A 253 -23.56 -23.13 -15.00
CA LEU A 253 -24.04 -23.30 -13.62
C LEU A 253 -25.39 -24.02 -13.54
N LYS A 254 -26.30 -23.80 -14.50
CA LYS A 254 -27.61 -24.48 -14.54
C LYS A 254 -27.49 -26.01 -14.54
N GLY A 255 -26.45 -26.57 -15.17
CA GLY A 255 -26.19 -28.00 -15.14
C GLY A 255 -25.82 -28.51 -13.75
N GLU A 256 -25.07 -27.70 -13.00
CA GLU A 256 -24.52 -28.05 -11.68
C GLU A 256 -25.49 -27.79 -10.51
N VAL A 257 -26.54 -26.98 -10.68
CA VAL A 257 -27.51 -26.68 -9.60
C VAL A 257 -28.16 -27.94 -9.04
N ASN A 258 -28.33 -28.98 -9.85
CA ASN A 258 -28.92 -30.25 -9.42
C ASN A 258 -27.91 -31.23 -8.81
N HIS A 259 -26.62 -30.90 -8.85
CA HIS A 259 -25.52 -31.75 -8.38
C HIS A 259 -24.91 -31.29 -7.06
N ILE A 260 -25.63 -30.47 -6.27
CA ILE A 260 -25.20 -30.06 -4.92
C ILE A 260 -25.01 -31.34 -4.08
N HIS A 261 -23.76 -31.77 -3.95
CA HIS A 261 -23.38 -32.85 -3.08
C HIS A 261 -23.65 -32.41 -1.65
N GLN A 262 -24.62 -33.04 -0.99
CA GLN A 262 -24.71 -32.98 0.46
C GLN A 262 -23.58 -33.84 1.02
N ALA A 263 -22.67 -33.22 1.78
CA ALA A 263 -21.67 -33.97 2.53
C ALA A 263 -22.39 -34.90 3.51
N THR A 264 -22.29 -36.21 3.30
CA THR A 264 -22.96 -37.21 4.15
C THR A 264 -22.11 -37.61 5.36
N GLN A 265 -20.86 -37.14 5.45
CA GLN A 265 -19.90 -37.55 6.46
C GLN A 265 -19.06 -36.34 6.90
N ARG A 266 -18.73 -36.29 8.21
CA ARG A 266 -17.79 -35.31 8.77
C ARG A 266 -16.45 -35.37 8.02
N PRO A 267 -15.92 -34.25 7.52
CA PRO A 267 -14.64 -34.23 6.83
C PRO A 267 -13.49 -34.66 7.75
N ASP A 268 -12.50 -35.34 7.16
CA ASP A 268 -11.27 -35.74 7.86
C ASP A 268 -10.44 -34.49 8.23
N VAL A 269 -10.38 -33.54 7.30
CA VAL A 269 -9.71 -32.24 7.47
C VAL A 269 -10.50 -31.15 6.75
N GLN A 270 -10.68 -30.01 7.41
CA GLN A 270 -11.17 -28.77 6.82
C GLN A 270 -10.00 -27.82 6.56
N MET A 271 -9.91 -27.24 5.37
CA MET A 271 -8.82 -26.33 5.01
C MET A 271 -9.37 -25.00 4.50
N VAL A 272 -9.04 -23.92 5.18
CA VAL A 272 -9.48 -22.56 4.82
C VAL A 272 -8.36 -21.86 4.06
N PHE A 273 -8.54 -21.71 2.75
CA PHE A 273 -7.59 -21.05 1.87
C PHE A 273 -7.91 -19.56 1.71
N CYS A 274 -6.92 -18.78 1.28
CA CYS A 274 -7.20 -17.44 0.76
C CYS A 274 -8.20 -17.52 -0.41
N ILE A 275 -9.09 -16.55 -0.54
CA ILE A 275 -9.97 -16.35 -1.71
C ILE A 275 -9.22 -15.95 -3.00
N ASP A 276 -7.91 -16.15 -3.05
CA ASP A 276 -7.14 -15.97 -4.27
C ASP A 276 -7.55 -17.04 -5.29
N VAL A 277 -7.91 -16.60 -6.49
CA VAL A 277 -8.38 -17.51 -7.55
C VAL A 277 -7.34 -18.56 -7.94
N ARG A 278 -6.05 -18.30 -7.69
CA ARG A 278 -4.96 -19.24 -7.96
C ARG A 278 -4.96 -20.43 -7.00
N SER A 279 -5.62 -20.32 -5.85
CA SER A 279 -5.77 -21.43 -4.91
C SER A 279 -6.88 -22.42 -5.33
N GLU A 280 -7.77 -22.04 -6.24
CA GLU A 280 -8.92 -22.87 -6.62
C GLU A 280 -8.53 -24.22 -7.25
N PRO A 281 -7.58 -24.31 -8.20
CA PRO A 281 -7.15 -25.61 -8.73
C PRO A 281 -6.60 -26.55 -7.65
N PHE A 282 -5.84 -26.01 -6.70
CA PHE A 282 -5.27 -26.78 -5.59
C PHE A 282 -6.36 -27.28 -4.64
N ARG A 283 -7.32 -26.42 -4.29
CA ARG A 283 -8.49 -26.76 -3.47
C ARG A 283 -9.30 -27.90 -4.07
N ARG A 284 -9.69 -27.77 -5.35
CA ARG A 284 -10.45 -28.80 -6.07
C ARG A 284 -9.68 -30.12 -6.16
N LYS A 285 -8.35 -30.05 -6.29
CA LYS A 285 -7.51 -31.25 -6.30
C LYS A 285 -7.51 -31.95 -4.93
N ILE A 286 -7.40 -31.21 -3.82
CA ILE A 286 -7.47 -31.76 -2.47
C ILE A 286 -8.80 -32.47 -2.21
N GLU A 287 -9.92 -31.83 -2.53
CA GLU A 287 -11.26 -32.41 -2.35
C GLU A 287 -11.45 -33.69 -3.17
N SER A 288 -10.79 -33.81 -4.32
CA SER A 288 -10.84 -35.04 -5.13
C SER A 288 -10.13 -36.24 -4.51
N LEU A 289 -9.32 -36.06 -3.46
CA LEU A 289 -8.50 -37.12 -2.86
C LEU A 289 -9.21 -37.89 -1.73
N GLY A 290 -10.33 -37.40 -1.20
CA GLY A 290 -11.01 -38.03 -0.08
C GLY A 290 -12.03 -37.11 0.60
N ALA A 291 -12.30 -37.36 1.88
CA ALA A 291 -13.21 -36.57 2.68
C ALA A 291 -12.55 -35.26 3.18
N TYR A 292 -12.00 -34.48 2.26
CA TYR A 292 -11.43 -33.16 2.53
C TYR A 292 -12.45 -32.09 2.15
N GLU A 293 -12.58 -31.06 2.99
CA GLU A 293 -13.42 -29.89 2.69
C GLU A 293 -12.55 -28.64 2.62
N THR A 294 -12.75 -27.81 1.59
CA THR A 294 -12.03 -26.54 1.48
C THR A 294 -12.95 -25.32 1.50
N LEU A 295 -12.61 -24.35 2.33
CA LEU A 295 -13.30 -23.06 2.43
C LEU A 295 -12.41 -21.95 1.87
N GLY A 296 -13.03 -20.85 1.44
CA GLY A 296 -12.33 -19.64 1.00
C GLY A 296 -12.58 -18.51 1.98
N PHE A 297 -11.52 -17.84 2.44
CA PHE A 297 -11.62 -16.63 3.24
C PHE A 297 -10.55 -15.59 2.88
N ALA A 298 -10.72 -14.33 3.26
CA ALA A 298 -9.69 -13.32 3.02
C ALA A 298 -8.40 -13.67 3.78
N GLY A 299 -7.24 -13.68 3.11
CA GLY A 299 -5.98 -14.23 3.65
C GLY A 299 -5.39 -13.50 4.87
N PHE A 300 -5.92 -12.34 5.27
CA PHE A 300 -5.58 -11.69 6.54
C PHE A 300 -6.40 -12.22 7.73
N PHE A 301 -7.36 -13.10 7.45
CA PHE A 301 -8.19 -13.80 8.42
C PHE A 301 -8.92 -12.89 9.43
N GLY A 302 -9.29 -11.68 9.00
CA GLY A 302 -9.99 -10.72 9.84
C GLY A 302 -9.14 -10.03 10.90
N LEU A 303 -7.83 -10.31 10.95
CA LEU A 303 -6.91 -9.80 11.97
C LEU A 303 -6.06 -8.65 11.41
N PRO A 304 -6.35 -7.37 11.73
CA PRO A 304 -5.57 -6.24 11.24
C PRO A 304 -4.29 -6.07 12.07
N VAL A 305 -3.26 -6.84 11.77
CA VAL A 305 -2.00 -6.89 12.54
C VAL A 305 -0.83 -6.28 11.78
N ARG A 306 0.11 -5.70 12.51
CA ARG A 306 1.47 -5.39 12.06
C ARG A 306 2.41 -6.43 12.67
N ILE A 307 3.30 -6.97 11.87
CA ILE A 307 4.27 -7.97 12.30
C ILE A 307 5.66 -7.36 12.26
N HIS A 308 6.36 -7.40 13.38
CA HIS A 308 7.74 -6.95 13.53
C HIS A 308 8.66 -8.15 13.51
N ASP A 309 9.74 -8.05 12.75
CA ASP A 309 10.81 -9.04 12.75
C ASP A 309 11.50 -9.12 14.12
N TYR A 310 12.26 -10.20 14.35
CA TYR A 310 13.00 -10.40 15.60
C TYR A 310 13.99 -9.26 15.89
N SER A 311 14.59 -8.67 14.84
CA SER A 311 15.55 -7.57 15.00
C SER A 311 14.89 -6.21 15.25
N HIS A 312 13.56 -6.13 15.15
CA HIS A 312 12.75 -4.91 15.20
C HIS A 312 13.16 -3.83 14.17
N LYS A 313 13.94 -4.20 13.15
CA LYS A 313 14.37 -3.28 12.09
C LYS A 313 13.33 -3.17 10.99
N HIS A 314 12.52 -4.20 10.81
CA HIS A 314 11.55 -4.32 9.75
C HIS A 314 10.18 -4.72 10.29
N SER A 315 9.15 -4.07 9.76
CA SER A 315 7.77 -4.38 10.09
C SER A 315 6.92 -4.44 8.83
N LYS A 316 5.95 -5.34 8.79
CA LYS A 316 4.99 -5.48 7.69
C LYS A 316 3.56 -5.33 8.19
N ASP A 317 2.76 -4.58 7.46
CA ASP A 317 1.32 -4.38 7.74
C ASP A 317 0.55 -5.51 7.05
N CYS A 318 0.13 -6.52 7.81
CA CYS A 318 -0.55 -7.70 7.29
C CYS A 318 -2.08 -7.53 7.37
N CYS A 319 -2.59 -6.52 6.69
CA CYS A 319 -4.03 -6.21 6.65
C CYS A 319 -4.40 -5.52 5.32
N PRO A 320 -5.69 -5.45 4.97
CA PRO A 320 -6.13 -4.73 3.79
C PRO A 320 -5.72 -3.27 3.92
N VAL A 321 -5.26 -2.69 2.82
CA VAL A 321 -4.66 -1.35 2.77
C VAL A 321 -5.57 -0.23 3.28
N LEU A 322 -6.88 -0.43 3.13
CA LEU A 322 -7.89 0.51 3.60
C LEU A 322 -8.03 0.49 5.14
N LEU A 323 -7.49 -0.53 5.81
CA LEU A 323 -7.46 -0.67 7.26
C LEU A 323 -6.10 -0.26 7.79
N LYS A 324 -6.10 0.32 8.99
CA LYS A 324 -4.87 0.51 9.76
C LYS A 324 -4.67 -0.71 10.66
N PRO A 325 -3.43 -1.22 10.81
CA PRO A 325 -3.16 -2.27 11.78
C PRO A 325 -3.51 -1.77 13.17
N ARG A 326 -4.21 -2.60 13.94
CA ARG A 326 -4.64 -2.31 15.32
C ARG A 326 -3.71 -2.91 16.37
N PHE A 327 -2.95 -3.93 16.00
CA PHE A 327 -2.11 -4.70 16.93
C PHE A 327 -0.70 -4.86 16.36
N ASP A 328 0.29 -4.64 17.19
CA ASP A 328 1.70 -4.89 16.89
C ASP A 328 2.11 -6.25 17.47
N ILE A 329 2.45 -7.18 16.59
CA ILE A 329 2.87 -8.55 16.90
C ILE A 329 4.37 -8.64 16.69
N TYR A 330 5.08 -9.12 17.70
CA TYR A 330 6.53 -9.25 17.67
C TYR A 330 6.92 -10.71 17.48
N THR A 331 7.87 -10.96 16.60
CA THR A 331 8.49 -12.26 16.48
C THR A 331 9.54 -12.43 17.57
N GLU A 332 9.33 -13.42 18.43
CA GLU A 332 10.31 -13.89 19.40
C GLU A 332 10.98 -15.16 18.89
N VAL A 333 12.16 -15.43 19.42
CA VAL A 333 12.93 -16.63 19.09
C VAL A 333 13.01 -17.51 20.32
N ASP A 334 12.56 -18.76 20.22
CA ASP A 334 12.62 -19.73 21.31
C ASP A 334 13.99 -20.43 21.32
N ALA A 335 14.99 -19.72 21.84
CA ALA A 335 16.37 -20.23 21.92
C ALA A 335 17.07 -19.80 23.20
N SER A 336 18.13 -20.56 23.55
CA SER A 336 18.96 -20.26 24.71
C SER A 336 19.65 -18.90 24.54
N SER A 337 19.97 -18.23 25.66
CA SER A 337 20.64 -16.92 25.63
C SER A 337 21.99 -16.94 24.88
N LYS A 338 22.64 -18.11 24.79
CA LYS A 338 23.89 -18.30 24.04
C LYS A 338 23.66 -18.33 22.52
N GLU A 339 22.56 -18.94 22.08
CA GLU A 339 22.16 -19.00 20.67
C GLU A 339 21.68 -17.64 20.18
N LYS A 340 20.88 -16.92 20.99
CA LYS A 340 20.48 -15.53 20.70
C LYS A 340 21.69 -14.61 20.50
N ASN A 341 22.63 -14.62 21.44
CA ASN A 341 23.88 -13.84 21.32
C ASN A 341 24.71 -14.21 20.07
N LEU A 342 24.70 -15.47 19.64
CA LEU A 342 25.38 -15.88 18.42
C LEU A 342 24.66 -15.38 17.18
N LEU A 343 23.32 -15.42 17.17
CA LEU A 343 22.48 -14.91 16.10
C LEU A 343 22.67 -13.40 15.94
N ASP A 344 22.56 -12.64 17.03
CA ASP A 344 22.73 -11.18 17.04
C ASP A 344 24.10 -10.78 16.48
N LYS A 345 25.19 -11.43 16.94
CA LYS A 345 26.56 -11.16 16.42
C LYS A 345 26.70 -11.42 14.93
N ARG A 346 26.05 -12.47 14.41
CA ARG A 346 26.11 -12.82 12.99
C ARG A 346 25.27 -11.85 12.16
N GLN A 347 24.11 -11.45 12.67
CA GLN A 347 23.28 -10.44 12.06
C GLN A 347 24.00 -9.08 12.01
N ASP A 348 24.65 -8.66 13.09
CA ASP A 348 25.49 -7.46 13.13
C ASP A 348 26.64 -7.51 12.13
N LEU A 349 27.27 -8.68 11.94
CA LEU A 349 28.33 -8.85 10.94
C LEU A 349 27.79 -8.72 9.52
N LEU A 350 26.63 -9.33 9.23
CA LEU A 350 25.96 -9.20 7.94
C LEU A 350 25.54 -7.74 7.68
N ASP A 351 24.96 -7.08 8.67
CA ASP A 351 24.55 -5.68 8.59
C ASP A 351 25.76 -4.76 8.39
N SER A 352 26.89 -5.06 9.03
CA SER A 352 28.15 -4.34 8.83
C SER A 352 28.70 -4.54 7.42
N PHE A 353 28.64 -5.76 6.89
CA PHE A 353 29.06 -6.07 5.52
C PHE A 353 28.15 -5.38 4.49
N MET A 354 26.83 -5.45 4.68
CA MET A 354 25.86 -4.75 3.84
C MET A 354 26.04 -3.24 3.95
N GLY A 355 26.30 -2.71 5.14
CA GLY A 355 26.64 -1.30 5.35
C GLY A 355 27.90 -0.88 4.58
N ALA A 356 28.96 -1.68 4.62
CA ALA A 356 30.19 -1.43 3.85
C ALA A 356 29.93 -1.50 2.33
N TYR A 357 29.16 -2.49 1.86
CA TYR A 357 28.73 -2.58 0.47
C TYR A 357 27.94 -1.33 0.04
N HIS A 358 26.99 -0.89 0.85
CA HIS A 358 26.23 0.33 0.58
C HIS A 358 27.10 1.58 0.53
N GLN A 359 28.08 1.71 1.44
CA GLN A 359 29.05 2.80 1.39
C GLN A 359 29.88 2.77 0.10
N LEU A 360 30.36 1.61 -0.33
CA LEU A 360 31.09 1.48 -1.60
C LEU A 360 30.21 1.72 -2.83
N LYS A 361 28.93 1.33 -2.77
CA LYS A 361 27.96 1.51 -3.86
C LYS A 361 27.55 2.98 -4.04
N TYR A 362 27.41 3.74 -2.95
CA TYR A 362 26.90 5.11 -2.99
C TYR A 362 27.96 6.20 -2.88
N ASN A 363 29.24 5.84 -2.75
CA ASN A 363 30.35 6.79 -2.86
C ASN A 363 30.54 7.23 -4.33
N TYR A 364 31.16 8.39 -4.55
CA TYR A 364 31.37 8.95 -5.89
C TYR A 364 32.42 8.20 -6.73
N THR A 365 33.40 7.55 -6.09
CA THR A 365 34.59 7.02 -6.79
C THR A 365 34.70 5.50 -6.81
N THR A 366 34.00 4.79 -5.92
CA THR A 366 34.09 3.33 -5.77
C THR A 366 33.07 2.47 -6.52
N PRO A 367 31.93 2.96 -7.06
CA PRO A 367 30.92 2.08 -7.67
C PRO A 367 31.44 1.31 -8.89
N PHE A 368 32.24 1.95 -9.74
CA PHE A 368 32.83 1.30 -10.91
C PHE A 368 33.83 0.21 -10.51
N ASN A 369 34.72 0.50 -9.56
CA ASN A 369 35.67 -0.48 -9.03
C ASN A 369 34.95 -1.67 -8.36
N LEU A 370 33.85 -1.40 -7.65
CA LEU A 370 33.03 -2.43 -7.04
C LEU A 370 32.39 -3.33 -8.11
N ALA A 371 31.88 -2.74 -9.19
CA ALA A 371 31.32 -3.48 -10.32
C ALA A 371 32.38 -4.34 -11.01
N ASP A 372 33.59 -3.82 -11.23
CA ASP A 372 34.69 -4.59 -11.84
C ASP A 372 35.16 -5.75 -10.95
N ALA A 373 35.21 -5.55 -9.63
CA ALA A 373 35.63 -6.57 -8.68
C ALA A 373 34.57 -7.67 -8.47
N MET A 374 33.29 -7.28 -8.33
CA MET A 374 32.20 -8.22 -8.05
C MET A 374 31.57 -8.82 -9.32
N GLY A 375 31.68 -8.12 -10.45
CA GLY A 375 31.05 -8.47 -11.72
C GLY A 375 31.32 -9.90 -12.19
N PRO A 376 32.59 -10.36 -12.25
CA PRO A 376 32.92 -11.73 -12.63
C PRO A 376 32.26 -12.79 -11.72
N TRP A 377 32.18 -12.52 -10.41
CA TRP A 377 31.57 -13.43 -9.44
C TRP A 377 30.04 -13.46 -9.59
N CYS A 378 29.42 -12.30 -9.77
CA CYS A 378 27.99 -12.19 -10.10
C CYS A 378 27.67 -12.90 -11.43
N GLY A 379 28.51 -12.72 -12.45
CA GLY A 379 28.38 -13.37 -13.75
C GLY A 379 28.48 -14.89 -13.65
N LEU A 380 29.45 -15.41 -12.88
CA LEU A 380 29.57 -16.85 -12.62
C LEU A 380 28.34 -17.38 -11.87
N GLY A 381 27.84 -16.65 -10.87
CA GLY A 381 26.60 -16.99 -10.17
C GLY A 381 25.39 -17.04 -11.10
N MET A 382 25.26 -16.08 -12.02
CA MET A 382 24.19 -16.07 -13.03
C MET A 382 24.32 -17.23 -14.02
N LEU A 383 25.53 -17.58 -14.46
CA LEU A 383 25.77 -18.74 -15.30
C LEU A 383 25.34 -20.03 -14.60
N LEU A 384 25.78 -20.25 -13.36
CA LEU A 384 25.37 -21.42 -12.57
C LEU A 384 23.87 -21.47 -12.34
N LYS A 385 23.23 -20.34 -12.06
CA LYS A 385 21.78 -20.24 -11.90
C LYS A 385 21.01 -20.63 -13.18
N ASN A 386 21.52 -20.28 -14.35
CA ASN A 386 20.87 -20.57 -15.63
C ASN A 386 21.07 -22.02 -16.11
N PHE A 387 22.26 -22.58 -15.90
CA PHE A 387 22.59 -23.94 -16.39
C PHE A 387 22.31 -25.05 -15.36
N SER A 388 22.39 -24.74 -14.07
CA SER A 388 22.23 -25.72 -12.98
C SER A 388 21.47 -25.10 -11.78
N PRO A 389 20.18 -24.74 -11.95
CA PRO A 389 19.42 -24.00 -10.95
C PRO A 389 19.31 -24.75 -9.61
N GLU A 390 19.05 -26.05 -9.62
CA GLU A 390 18.93 -26.86 -8.39
C GLU A 390 20.24 -26.89 -7.58
N PHE A 391 21.37 -27.10 -8.27
CA PHE A 391 22.69 -27.08 -7.63
C PHE A 391 22.99 -25.72 -7.00
N PHE A 392 22.71 -24.64 -7.73
CA PHE A 392 22.93 -23.29 -7.25
C PHE A 392 22.06 -22.98 -6.01
N GLN A 393 20.79 -23.39 -6.01
CA GLN A 393 19.90 -23.22 -4.85
C GLN A 393 20.38 -24.03 -3.65
N ASN A 394 20.71 -25.32 -3.83
CA ASN A 394 21.23 -26.16 -2.75
C ASN A 394 22.54 -25.60 -2.16
N MET A 395 23.43 -25.08 -3.01
CA MET A 395 24.66 -24.42 -2.57
C MET A 395 24.34 -23.17 -1.74
N LEU A 396 23.45 -22.30 -2.22
CA LEU A 396 23.03 -21.10 -1.49
C LEU A 396 22.38 -21.47 -0.15
N ASP A 397 21.50 -22.46 -0.12
CA ASP A 397 20.82 -22.90 1.10
C ASP A 397 21.79 -23.50 2.11
N TYR A 398 22.80 -24.23 1.66
CA TYR A 398 23.88 -24.71 2.52
C TYR A 398 24.65 -23.54 3.15
N PHE A 399 25.04 -22.53 2.36
CA PHE A 399 25.72 -21.34 2.88
C PHE A 399 24.82 -20.53 3.82
N LYS A 400 23.54 -20.35 3.48
CA LYS A 400 22.55 -19.67 4.32
C LYS A 400 22.39 -20.39 5.65
N LYS A 401 22.16 -21.70 5.68
CA LYS A 401 22.05 -22.49 6.92
C LYS A 401 23.30 -22.44 7.79
N LYS A 402 24.48 -22.34 7.17
CA LYS A 402 25.75 -22.21 7.89
C LYS A 402 25.91 -20.81 8.51
N MET A 403 25.50 -19.77 7.80
CA MET A 403 25.58 -18.37 8.23
C MET A 403 24.46 -17.98 9.20
N ILE A 404 23.22 -18.41 8.96
CA ILE A 404 22.04 -18.07 9.75
C ILE A 404 21.54 -19.38 10.37
N PRO A 405 21.65 -19.56 11.71
CA PRO A 405 21.02 -20.69 12.38
C PRO A 405 19.52 -20.68 12.09
N GLN A 406 18.96 -21.83 11.70
CA GLN A 406 17.50 -21.98 11.69
C GLN A 406 17.05 -22.03 13.13
N ILE A 407 16.32 -21.01 13.57
CA ILE A 407 15.70 -20.99 14.89
C ILE A 407 14.20 -20.84 14.72
N ASP A 408 13.45 -21.58 15.52
CA ASP A 408 11.99 -21.51 15.50
C ASP A 408 11.53 -20.15 16.04
N GLU A 409 10.90 -19.39 15.15
CA GLU A 409 10.27 -18.11 15.44
C GLU A 409 8.86 -18.33 15.98
N LYS A 410 8.55 -17.65 17.08
CA LYS A 410 7.23 -17.65 17.72
C LYS A 410 6.66 -16.25 17.70
N LEU A 411 5.39 -16.12 17.32
CA LEU A 411 4.68 -14.85 17.36
C LEU A 411 4.16 -14.57 18.77
N GLN A 412 4.48 -13.39 19.31
CA GLN A 412 4.02 -12.95 20.61
C GLN A 412 2.56 -12.44 20.52
N VAL A 413 1.60 -13.36 20.51
CA VAL A 413 0.18 -13.05 20.41
C VAL A 413 -0.41 -12.66 21.77
N ASP A 414 -0.02 -13.37 22.82
CA ASP A 414 -0.54 -13.18 24.17
C ASP A 414 0.35 -12.21 24.95
N THR A 415 -0.19 -11.07 25.35
CA THR A 415 0.52 -10.15 26.23
C THR A 415 -0.41 -9.48 27.23
N GLN A 416 0.17 -9.07 28.36
CA GLN A 416 -0.49 -8.20 29.34
C GLN A 416 -0.35 -6.71 28.99
N ASN A 417 0.50 -6.37 28.02
CA ASN A 417 0.74 -4.99 27.59
C ASN A 417 -0.28 -4.59 26.52
N PRO A 418 -1.08 -3.54 26.72
CA PRO A 418 -2.04 -3.06 25.71
C PRO A 418 -1.42 -2.65 24.37
N GLN A 419 -0.10 -2.43 24.33
CA GLN A 419 0.62 -1.96 23.13
C GLN A 419 1.26 -3.09 22.32
N THR A 420 1.28 -4.33 22.80
CA THR A 420 1.89 -5.47 22.11
C THR A 420 0.96 -6.68 22.15
N GLY A 421 0.86 -7.44 21.06
CA GLY A 421 -0.07 -8.57 20.96
C GLY A 421 -1.55 -8.20 20.85
N ILE A 422 -2.42 -9.18 21.11
CA ILE A 422 -3.87 -9.04 20.99
C ILE A 422 -4.52 -9.29 22.36
N PRO A 423 -5.22 -8.30 22.95
CA PRO A 423 -5.91 -8.48 24.23
C PRO A 423 -6.95 -9.61 24.19
N GLN A 424 -7.11 -10.36 25.28
CA GLN A 424 -8.02 -11.52 25.35
C GLN A 424 -9.46 -11.21 24.87
N LYS A 425 -10.00 -10.06 25.26
CA LYS A 425 -11.35 -9.63 24.82
C LYS A 425 -11.44 -9.46 23.30
N GLU A 426 -10.39 -8.93 22.68
CA GLU A 426 -10.31 -8.79 21.22
C GLU A 426 -10.09 -10.15 20.57
N GLN A 427 -9.25 -11.04 21.13
CA GLN A 427 -9.07 -12.42 20.63
C GLN A 427 -10.41 -13.15 20.53
N ILE A 428 -11.24 -13.12 21.58
CA ILE A 428 -12.58 -13.72 21.59
C ILE A 428 -13.48 -13.08 20.52
N ALA A 429 -13.47 -11.74 20.42
CA ALA A 429 -14.31 -11.02 19.48
C ALA A 429 -13.95 -11.34 18.02
N TYR A 430 -12.66 -11.35 17.66
CA TYR A 430 -12.22 -11.72 16.32
C TYR A 430 -12.48 -13.18 16.01
N ALA A 431 -12.22 -14.10 16.95
CA ALA A 431 -12.52 -15.52 16.74
C ALA A 431 -14.00 -15.76 16.39
N ASP A 432 -14.91 -15.15 17.15
CA ASP A 432 -16.37 -15.24 16.95
C ASP A 432 -16.78 -14.65 15.60
N VAL A 433 -16.32 -13.43 15.28
CA VAL A 433 -16.63 -12.76 14.01
C VAL A 433 -16.09 -13.55 12.82
N VAL A 434 -14.85 -14.01 12.89
CA VAL A 434 -14.19 -14.70 11.77
C VAL A 434 -14.85 -16.04 11.48
N LEU A 435 -15.13 -16.87 12.49
CA LEU A 435 -15.81 -18.15 12.30
C LEU A 435 -17.21 -17.95 11.68
N ARG A 436 -17.97 -16.95 12.14
CA ARG A 436 -19.29 -16.62 11.55
C ARG A 436 -19.19 -16.13 10.11
N LEU A 437 -18.23 -15.27 9.81
CA LEU A 437 -18.03 -14.77 8.44
C LEU A 437 -17.55 -15.87 7.49
N MET A 438 -16.80 -16.86 7.98
CA MET A 438 -16.42 -18.05 7.22
C MET A 438 -17.59 -19.03 7.02
N GLY A 439 -18.64 -18.94 7.84
CA GLY A 439 -19.67 -19.97 7.94
C GLY A 439 -19.20 -21.24 8.67
N LEU A 440 -18.04 -21.20 9.33
CA LEU A 440 -17.47 -22.33 10.07
C LEU A 440 -17.87 -22.24 11.54
N THR A 441 -19.16 -22.42 11.82
CA THR A 441 -19.73 -22.32 13.16
C THR A 441 -20.18 -23.66 13.75
N GLU A 442 -20.28 -24.68 12.90
CA GLU A 442 -20.71 -26.03 13.23
C GLU A 442 -19.93 -27.06 12.39
N GLU A 443 -20.10 -28.35 12.70
CA GLU A 443 -19.52 -29.47 11.94
C GLU A 443 -17.98 -29.43 11.75
N PHE A 444 -17.25 -28.93 12.75
CA PHE A 444 -15.79 -28.87 12.73
C PHE A 444 -15.16 -30.25 12.49
N ALA A 445 -14.22 -30.35 11.54
CA ALA A 445 -13.33 -31.50 11.37
C ALA A 445 -12.43 -31.68 12.61
N LYS A 446 -11.78 -32.85 12.74
CA LYS A 446 -10.77 -33.04 13.80
C LYS A 446 -9.55 -32.14 13.59
N VAL A 447 -9.25 -31.79 12.34
CA VAL A 447 -8.16 -30.88 12.00
C VAL A 447 -8.72 -29.80 11.10
N VAL A 448 -8.50 -28.54 11.49
CA VAL A 448 -8.83 -27.37 10.68
C VAL A 448 -7.53 -26.62 10.37
N VAL A 449 -7.23 -26.41 9.10
CA VAL A 449 -5.99 -25.76 8.66
C VAL A 449 -6.31 -24.41 8.04
N PHE A 450 -5.73 -23.33 8.57
CA PHE A 450 -5.75 -22.03 7.93
C PHE A 450 -4.54 -21.90 6.99
N CYS A 451 -4.80 -21.81 5.69
CA CYS A 451 -3.80 -21.70 4.65
C CYS A 451 -3.70 -20.24 4.19
N GLY A 452 -2.78 -19.49 4.81
CA GLY A 452 -2.39 -18.19 4.29
C GLY A 452 -1.64 -18.39 2.97
N HIS A 453 -1.89 -17.55 1.96
CA HIS A 453 -1.13 -17.68 0.71
C HIS A 453 0.08 -16.75 0.67
N GLN A 454 1.06 -17.18 -0.11
CA GLN A 454 2.27 -16.44 -0.47
C GLN A 454 2.65 -16.78 -1.91
N SER A 455 3.71 -16.16 -2.39
CA SER A 455 4.30 -16.46 -3.69
C SER A 455 5.83 -16.47 -3.63
N THR A 456 6.44 -17.36 -4.40
CA THR A 456 7.89 -17.37 -4.60
C THR A 456 8.21 -16.77 -5.96
N THR A 457 8.92 -15.65 -5.96
CA THR A 457 9.35 -14.97 -7.19
C THR A 457 10.84 -14.66 -7.16
N ASN A 458 11.44 -14.51 -8.34
CA ASN A 458 12.85 -14.19 -8.46
C ASN A 458 13.05 -13.05 -9.45
N ASN A 459 13.60 -11.92 -8.98
CA ASN A 459 13.81 -10.72 -9.78
C ASN A 459 12.50 -10.18 -10.43
N ASN A 460 11.40 -10.17 -9.67
CA ASN A 460 10.12 -9.68 -10.14
C ASN A 460 9.77 -8.34 -9.47
N PRO A 461 9.73 -7.21 -10.21
CA PRO A 461 9.34 -5.91 -9.64
C PRO A 461 7.86 -5.86 -9.21
N TYR A 462 7.05 -6.85 -9.60
CA TYR A 462 5.65 -7.00 -9.23
C TYR A 462 5.42 -8.15 -8.21
N ALA A 463 6.44 -8.54 -7.46
CA ALA A 463 6.35 -9.64 -6.49
C ALA A 463 5.17 -9.48 -5.53
N SER A 464 4.96 -8.28 -4.96
CA SER A 464 3.87 -8.01 -4.01
C SER A 464 2.46 -8.13 -4.64
N ALA A 465 2.34 -8.05 -5.97
CA ALA A 465 1.08 -8.32 -6.68
C ALA A 465 0.71 -9.81 -6.73
N LEU A 466 1.69 -10.69 -6.53
CA LEU A 466 1.51 -12.14 -6.49
C LEU A 466 1.31 -12.65 -5.06
N ASP A 467 1.61 -11.85 -4.05
CA ASP A 467 1.28 -12.12 -2.65
C ASP A 467 -0.16 -11.75 -2.31
N CYS A 468 -0.51 -11.76 -1.03
CA CYS A 468 -1.87 -11.56 -0.58
C CYS A 468 -2.31 -10.11 -0.63
N GLY A 469 -3.19 -9.80 -1.59
CA GLY A 469 -3.86 -8.51 -1.67
C GLY A 469 -4.65 -8.16 -0.41
N ALA A 470 -5.25 -9.16 0.25
CA ALA A 470 -5.94 -8.95 1.53
C ALA A 470 -4.97 -8.66 2.70
N CYS A 471 -3.68 -8.97 2.56
CA CYS A 471 -2.63 -8.60 3.50
C CYS A 471 -1.77 -7.42 3.01
N GLY A 472 -2.28 -6.63 2.06
CA GLY A 472 -1.57 -5.46 1.53
C GLY A 472 -0.36 -5.80 0.65
N GLY A 473 -0.37 -6.96 -0.01
CA GLY A 473 0.75 -7.46 -0.82
C GLY A 473 1.84 -8.14 0.00
N ASN A 474 1.50 -8.64 1.19
CA ASN A 474 2.39 -9.41 2.07
C ASN A 474 1.92 -10.87 2.18
N HIS A 475 2.76 -11.76 2.72
CA HIS A 475 2.39 -13.16 2.95
C HIS A 475 1.28 -13.28 4.01
N GLY A 476 0.29 -14.15 3.76
CA GLY A 476 -0.82 -14.42 4.68
C GLY A 476 -0.53 -15.46 5.78
N GLY A 477 0.62 -16.15 5.71
CA GLY A 477 0.93 -17.27 6.60
C GLY A 477 0.97 -16.90 8.09
N ASP A 478 1.42 -15.69 8.43
CA ASP A 478 1.50 -15.30 9.84
C ASP A 478 0.12 -14.96 10.43
N ASN A 479 -0.80 -14.41 9.65
CA ASN A 479 -2.19 -14.22 10.09
C ASN A 479 -2.86 -15.57 10.36
N ALA A 480 -2.58 -16.58 9.52
CA ALA A 480 -3.04 -17.94 9.75
C ALA A 480 -2.49 -18.52 11.06
N LYS A 481 -1.18 -18.32 11.35
CA LYS A 481 -0.57 -18.73 12.63
C LYS A 481 -1.26 -18.08 13.82
N ILE A 482 -1.50 -16.77 13.76
CA ILE A 482 -2.13 -16.01 14.86
C ILE A 482 -3.55 -16.51 15.10
N LEU A 483 -4.36 -16.70 14.05
CA LEU A 483 -5.73 -17.18 14.21
C LEU A 483 -5.77 -18.62 14.76
N ALA A 484 -4.94 -19.52 14.23
CA ALA A 484 -4.84 -20.89 14.72
C ALA A 484 -4.45 -20.92 16.21
N HIS A 485 -3.50 -20.07 16.62
CA HIS A 485 -3.10 -19.91 18.02
C HIS A 485 -4.28 -19.45 18.89
N ILE A 486 -5.00 -18.40 18.49
CA ILE A 486 -6.17 -17.86 19.21
C ILE A 486 -7.25 -18.94 19.41
N LEU A 487 -7.61 -19.66 18.35
CA LEU A 487 -8.68 -20.66 18.40
C LEU A 487 -8.31 -21.93 19.19
N ASN A 488 -7.03 -22.15 19.46
CA ASN A 488 -6.57 -23.23 20.34
C ASN A 488 -6.52 -22.83 21.83
N GLN A 489 -6.76 -21.56 22.18
CA GLN A 489 -6.78 -21.12 23.58
C GLN A 489 -8.07 -21.57 24.28
N ALA A 490 -7.94 -22.17 25.46
CA ALA A 490 -9.07 -22.67 26.25
C ALA A 490 -10.09 -21.55 26.57
N PHE A 491 -9.63 -20.39 27.03
CA PHE A 491 -10.51 -19.27 27.38
C PHE A 491 -11.29 -18.71 26.17
N VAL A 492 -10.73 -18.84 24.96
CA VAL A 492 -11.43 -18.44 23.72
C VAL A 492 -12.52 -19.45 23.41
N ARG A 493 -12.22 -20.75 23.47
CA ARG A 493 -13.20 -21.82 23.24
C ARG A 493 -14.37 -21.77 24.22
N ASP A 494 -14.10 -21.54 25.51
CA ASP A 494 -15.13 -21.39 26.54
C ASP A 494 -16.07 -20.21 26.22
N ALA A 495 -15.49 -19.05 25.88
CA ALA A 495 -16.27 -17.87 25.53
C ALA A 495 -17.04 -18.02 24.20
N LEU A 496 -16.51 -18.76 23.23
CA LEU A 496 -17.22 -19.09 21.98
C LEU A 496 -18.42 -20.00 22.23
N LYS A 497 -18.27 -20.97 23.14
CA LYS A 497 -19.36 -21.86 23.56
C LYS A 497 -20.52 -21.07 24.16
N GLU A 498 -20.24 -20.09 25.02
CA GLU A 498 -21.26 -19.17 25.55
C GLU A 498 -21.97 -18.34 24.47
N ARG A 499 -21.31 -18.12 23.33
CA ARG A 499 -21.85 -17.41 22.16
C ARG A 499 -22.48 -18.34 21.11
N GLY A 500 -22.62 -19.62 21.42
CA GLY A 500 -23.28 -20.60 20.55
C GLY A 500 -22.40 -21.16 19.43
N ILE A 501 -21.07 -21.07 19.55
CA ILE A 501 -20.13 -21.77 18.66
C ILE A 501 -19.41 -22.82 19.51
N GLU A 502 -19.81 -24.08 19.37
CA GLU A 502 -19.19 -25.19 20.10
C GLU A 502 -18.13 -25.87 19.24
N ILE A 503 -16.86 -25.64 19.59
CA ILE A 503 -15.72 -26.30 18.97
C ILE A 503 -15.43 -27.60 19.74
N PRO A 504 -15.50 -28.78 19.11
CA PRO A 504 -15.18 -30.04 19.78
C PRO A 504 -13.76 -30.05 20.36
N GLU A 505 -13.57 -30.68 21.53
CA GLU A 505 -12.26 -30.73 22.21
C GLU A 505 -11.19 -31.39 21.36
N GLU A 506 -11.56 -32.36 20.53
CA GLU A 506 -10.64 -33.05 19.62
C GLU A 506 -10.25 -32.23 18.38
N THR A 507 -10.90 -31.09 18.14
CA THR A 507 -10.59 -30.21 17.01
C THR A 507 -9.29 -29.46 17.26
N LEU A 508 -8.32 -29.61 16.37
CA LEU A 508 -7.06 -28.87 16.39
C LEU A 508 -6.99 -27.89 15.22
N PHE A 509 -6.72 -26.61 15.53
CA PHE A 509 -6.44 -25.61 14.50
C PHE A 509 -4.95 -25.56 14.19
N LEU A 510 -4.60 -25.65 12.92
CA LEU A 510 -3.23 -25.55 12.40
C LEU A 510 -3.13 -24.39 11.42
N SER A 511 -1.90 -23.96 11.17
CA SER A 511 -1.60 -22.98 10.13
C SER A 511 -0.69 -23.59 9.08
N ALA A 512 -0.88 -23.16 7.84
CA ALA A 512 -0.05 -23.53 6.70
C ALA A 512 0.15 -22.32 5.80
N ALA A 513 1.17 -22.40 4.94
CA ALA A 513 1.38 -21.47 3.85
C ALA A 513 1.18 -22.22 2.53
N HIS A 514 0.37 -21.66 1.63
CA HIS A 514 0.21 -22.16 0.26
C HIS A 514 0.93 -21.21 -0.69
N ASP A 515 1.90 -21.73 -1.44
CA ASP A 515 2.63 -20.98 -2.45
C ASP A 515 1.90 -21.05 -3.78
N THR A 516 1.19 -19.98 -4.12
CA THR A 516 0.37 -19.88 -5.34
C THR A 516 1.15 -19.91 -6.65
N THR A 517 2.48 -19.95 -6.60
CA THR A 517 3.35 -19.99 -7.79
C THR A 517 4.06 -21.32 -7.98
N THR A 518 4.15 -22.15 -6.94
CA THR A 518 4.91 -23.41 -6.99
C THR A 518 4.09 -24.65 -6.63
N ASP A 519 3.03 -24.51 -5.82
CA ASP A 519 2.11 -25.59 -5.46
C ASP A 519 1.01 -25.74 -6.51
#